data_AF-A0A6J8DVH3-F1
#
_entry.id   AF-A0A6J8DVH3-F1
#
_cell.length_a   1.000
_cell.length_b   1.000
_cell.length_c   1.000
_cell.angle_alpha   90.00
_cell.angle_beta   90.00
_cell.angle_gamma   90.00
#
_symmetry.space_group_name_H-M   'P 1'
#
loop_
_entity.id
_entity.type
_entity.pdbx_description
1 polymer ?
#
loop_
_entity_poly.entity_id
_entity_poly.type
_entity_poly.pdbx_seq_one_letter_code
_entity_poly.pdbx_strand_id
1 'polypeptide(L)'
;MVNNDIETFTDIFSSVREPIQEVTDYELNKCILSFKNGKAPDIDKFTIGHLKYGGHIVINILTKLINLIFKTVVVPNNLKTGIGCPLFKNGGKSKEDPSSYRRITITSAIGKTIKKLHLSRNKSSIKNRQTGQLPIESEIHKKMLSLYRNIADNHGSVERSIAESQLALKTRDSESWFIQILELTELYDLPSPIEILDLVPEKHIWKKLVYNAVNDYWKNSLILEARTKVTMKLFNFENFNVGVVHNIWKSSGSELLSVKRAGVKSKILSGTYTIQADRAKFNGNRTSSLCPLCFKHPEDLIMALYIKM
;
A
#
# COMPACT_ATOMS: atom_id res chain seq x y z
N MET A 1 -13.03 30.65 9.50
CA MET A 1 -12.06 29.55 9.29
C MET A 1 -12.68 28.32 8.60
N VAL A 2 -13.99 28.06 8.72
CA VAL A 2 -14.65 26.86 8.11
C VAL A 2 -14.82 26.94 6.58
N ASN A 3 -14.95 28.14 5.98
CA ASN A 3 -15.23 28.27 4.54
C ASN A 3 -14.02 27.98 3.63
N ASN A 4 -12.78 28.28 4.07
CA ASN A 4 -11.57 27.96 3.30
C ASN A 4 -11.32 26.44 3.21
N ASP A 5 -11.72 25.68 4.22
CA ASP A 5 -11.52 24.23 4.30
C ASP A 5 -12.53 23.46 3.42
N ILE A 6 -13.70 24.07 3.15
CA ILE A 6 -14.74 23.50 2.28
C ILE A 6 -14.40 23.74 0.80
N GLU A 7 -13.91 24.93 0.45
CA GLU A 7 -13.47 25.25 -0.92
C GLU A 7 -12.28 24.38 -1.36
N THR A 8 -11.31 24.16 -0.48
CA THR A 8 -10.22 23.19 -0.71
C THR A 8 -10.76 21.77 -0.90
N PHE A 9 -11.90 21.41 -0.30
CA PHE A 9 -12.51 20.08 -0.42
C PHE A 9 -13.24 19.85 -1.74
N THR A 10 -13.88 20.87 -2.32
CA THR A 10 -14.43 20.80 -3.68
C THR A 10 -13.33 20.63 -4.73
N ASP A 11 -12.17 21.24 -4.50
CA ASP A 11 -10.99 21.04 -5.34
C ASP A 11 -10.35 19.65 -5.20
N ILE A 12 -10.59 18.93 -4.09
CA ILE A 12 -10.14 17.54 -3.91
C ILE A 12 -10.80 16.60 -4.92
N PHE A 13 -12.02 16.90 -5.38
CA PHE A 13 -12.77 16.05 -6.32
C PHE A 13 -12.64 16.47 -7.79
N SER A 14 -12.09 17.65 -8.06
CA SER A 14 -11.86 18.18 -9.42
C SER A 14 -10.45 17.87 -9.96
N SER A 15 -9.55 17.30 -9.14
CA SER A 15 -8.14 17.10 -9.51
C SER A 15 -7.93 16.10 -10.66
N VAL A 16 -7.08 16.50 -11.61
CA VAL A 16 -6.51 15.69 -12.69
C VAL A 16 -6.08 14.32 -12.15
N ARG A 17 -6.61 13.24 -12.74
CA ARG A 17 -6.29 11.88 -12.32
C ARG A 17 -4.93 11.49 -12.89
N GLU A 18 -3.92 11.40 -12.03
CA GLU A 18 -2.61 10.93 -12.45
C GLU A 18 -2.67 9.46 -12.90
N PRO A 19 -1.94 9.11 -13.98
CA PRO A 19 -1.87 7.73 -14.46
C PRO A 19 -1.27 6.82 -13.39
N ILE A 20 -1.86 5.63 -13.25
CA ILE A 20 -1.38 4.62 -12.31
C ILE A 20 -0.21 3.86 -12.95
N GLN A 21 0.82 3.55 -12.16
CA GLN A 21 1.96 2.73 -12.58
C GLN A 21 1.50 1.43 -13.28
N GLU A 22 2.16 1.05 -14.36
CA GLU A 22 1.82 -0.17 -15.12
C GLU A 22 2.07 -1.46 -14.32
N VAL A 23 1.37 -2.53 -14.70
CA VAL A 23 1.41 -3.87 -14.11
C VAL A 23 2.18 -4.82 -15.04
N THR A 24 2.93 -5.75 -14.45
CA THR A 24 3.62 -6.82 -15.18
C THR A 24 2.76 -8.09 -15.26
N ASP A 25 3.01 -8.93 -16.28
CA ASP A 25 2.36 -10.24 -16.41
C ASP A 25 2.55 -11.12 -15.16
N TYR A 26 3.75 -11.07 -14.57
CA TYR A 26 4.08 -11.79 -13.33
C TYR A 26 3.21 -11.32 -12.16
N GLU A 27 3.09 -10.00 -11.95
CA GLU A 27 2.29 -9.43 -10.87
C GLU A 27 0.81 -9.77 -11.04
N LEU A 28 0.28 -9.64 -12.27
CA LEU A 28 -1.10 -9.99 -12.58
C LEU A 28 -1.37 -11.48 -12.32
N ASN A 29 -0.49 -12.37 -12.80
CA ASN A 29 -0.64 -13.81 -12.63
C ASN A 29 -0.64 -14.20 -11.14
N LYS A 30 0.30 -13.66 -10.36
CA LYS A 30 0.37 -13.85 -8.90
C LYS A 30 -0.94 -13.41 -8.22
N CYS A 31 -1.51 -12.28 -8.65
CA CYS A 31 -2.78 -11.81 -8.12
C CYS A 31 -3.94 -12.77 -8.45
N ILE A 32 -4.03 -13.23 -9.70
CA ILE A 32 -5.06 -14.17 -10.16
C ILE A 32 -5.00 -15.50 -9.39
N LEU A 33 -3.80 -16.07 -9.24
CA LEU A 33 -3.60 -17.33 -8.52
C LEU A 33 -4.04 -17.26 -7.06
N SER A 34 -3.89 -16.10 -6.42
CA SER A 34 -4.27 -15.89 -5.01
C SER A 34 -5.78 -15.81 -4.74
N PHE A 35 -6.65 -15.90 -5.76
CA PHE A 35 -8.11 -15.99 -5.54
C PHE A 35 -8.53 -17.40 -5.13
N LYS A 36 -9.66 -17.52 -4.41
CA LYS A 36 -10.28 -18.83 -4.10
C LYS A 36 -11.03 -19.37 -5.32
N ASN A 37 -10.96 -20.68 -5.52
CA ASN A 37 -11.71 -21.39 -6.58
C ASN A 37 -13.20 -21.57 -6.19
N GLY A 38 -14.02 -21.99 -7.15
CA GLY A 38 -15.43 -22.32 -6.92
C GLY A 38 -16.31 -21.12 -6.56
N LYS A 39 -15.99 -19.94 -7.08
CA LYS A 39 -16.82 -18.74 -6.91
C LYS A 39 -17.80 -18.58 -8.06
N ALA A 40 -18.97 -18.05 -7.75
CA ALA A 40 -20.05 -17.83 -8.72
C ALA A 40 -19.56 -16.96 -9.90
N PRO A 41 -20.03 -17.26 -11.11
CA PRO A 41 -19.71 -16.49 -12.30
C PRO A 41 -20.32 -15.09 -12.26
N ASP A 42 -19.73 -14.14 -12.99
CA ASP A 42 -20.29 -12.82 -13.19
C ASP A 42 -21.41 -12.80 -14.26
N ILE A 43 -21.85 -11.59 -14.64
CA ILE A 43 -22.96 -11.39 -15.58
C ILE A 43 -22.70 -12.00 -16.95
N ASP A 44 -21.43 -12.08 -17.36
CA ASP A 44 -20.99 -12.64 -18.64
C ASP A 44 -20.70 -14.14 -18.52
N LYS A 45 -21.14 -14.77 -17.42
CA LYS A 45 -20.83 -16.16 -17.05
C LYS A 45 -19.33 -16.41 -16.87
N PHE A 46 -18.53 -15.35 -16.71
CA PHE A 46 -17.09 -15.42 -16.60
C PHE A 46 -16.67 -15.63 -15.13
N THR A 47 -15.56 -16.34 -14.91
CA THR A 47 -15.13 -16.75 -13.56
C THR A 47 -13.64 -16.50 -13.38
N ILE A 48 -13.21 -16.43 -12.13
CA ILE A 48 -11.78 -16.46 -11.80
C ILE A 48 -11.11 -17.75 -12.31
N GLY A 49 -11.84 -18.86 -12.42
CA GLY A 49 -11.30 -20.11 -12.98
C GLY A 49 -10.83 -19.91 -14.42
N HIS A 50 -11.63 -19.24 -15.25
CA HIS A 50 -11.25 -18.92 -16.62
C HIS A 50 -9.95 -18.08 -16.69
N LEU A 51 -9.75 -17.18 -15.73
CA LEU A 51 -8.50 -16.41 -15.63
C LEU A 51 -7.29 -17.26 -15.22
N LYS A 52 -7.48 -18.19 -14.27
CA LYS A 52 -6.41 -19.06 -13.77
C LYS A 52 -5.95 -20.08 -14.80
N TYR A 53 -6.90 -20.64 -15.55
CA TYR A 53 -6.64 -21.73 -16.50
C TYR A 53 -6.50 -21.24 -17.95
N GLY A 54 -6.68 -19.94 -18.20
CA GLY A 54 -6.57 -19.34 -19.54
C GLY A 54 -5.14 -19.25 -20.10
N GLY A 55 -4.12 -19.57 -19.30
CA GLY A 55 -2.72 -19.58 -19.72
C GLY A 55 -2.12 -18.18 -19.97
N HIS A 56 -0.88 -18.17 -20.47
CA HIS A 56 -0.08 -16.94 -20.63
C HIS A 56 -0.71 -15.93 -21.61
N ILE A 57 -1.41 -16.40 -22.64
CA ILE A 57 -2.06 -15.54 -23.65
C ILE A 57 -3.13 -14.67 -22.97
N VAL A 58 -3.99 -15.28 -22.14
CA VAL A 58 -5.04 -14.56 -21.42
C VAL A 58 -4.44 -13.55 -20.44
N ILE A 59 -3.37 -13.93 -19.73
CA ILE A 59 -2.64 -13.01 -18.84
C ILE A 59 -2.10 -11.80 -19.61
N ASN A 60 -1.40 -12.01 -20.73
CA ASN A 60 -0.80 -10.94 -21.51
C ASN A 60 -1.86 -9.93 -22.02
N ILE A 61 -2.97 -10.44 -22.58
CA ILE A 61 -4.07 -9.60 -23.07
C ILE A 61 -4.70 -8.81 -21.92
N LEU A 62 -4.92 -9.45 -20.77
CA LEU A 62 -5.44 -8.77 -19.59
C LEU A 62 -4.49 -7.73 -19.04
N THR A 63 -3.18 -7.97 -19.03
CA THR A 63 -2.18 -6.99 -18.59
C THR A 63 -2.27 -5.74 -19.45
N LYS A 64 -2.31 -5.89 -20.78
CA LYS A 64 -2.47 -4.75 -21.70
C LYS A 64 -3.75 -3.97 -21.44
N LEU A 65 -4.87 -4.67 -21.25
CA LEU A 65 -6.16 -4.05 -20.92
C LEU A 65 -6.10 -3.28 -19.59
N ILE A 66 -5.51 -3.88 -18.56
CA ILE A 66 -5.37 -3.27 -17.23
C ILE A 66 -4.45 -2.05 -17.29
N ASN A 67 -3.33 -2.14 -18.00
CA ASN A 67 -2.41 -1.01 -18.18
C ASN A 67 -3.07 0.14 -18.94
N LEU A 68 -3.93 -0.15 -19.92
CA LEU A 68 -4.74 0.87 -20.58
C LEU A 68 -5.72 1.56 -19.60
N ILE A 69 -6.39 0.79 -18.74
CA ILE A 69 -7.27 1.33 -17.69
C ILE A 69 -6.48 2.18 -16.69
N PHE A 70 -5.27 1.76 -16.33
CA PHE A 70 -4.39 2.46 -15.40
C PHE A 70 -3.84 3.76 -15.98
N LYS A 71 -3.49 3.74 -17.27
CA LYS A 71 -3.05 4.93 -18.01
C LYS A 71 -4.16 5.96 -18.19
N THR A 72 -5.38 5.51 -18.50
CA THR A 72 -6.53 6.41 -18.75
C THR A 72 -7.27 6.80 -17.48
N VAL A 73 -7.09 6.04 -16.39
CA VAL A 73 -7.84 6.16 -15.13
C VAL A 73 -9.37 6.09 -15.34
N VAL A 74 -9.79 5.36 -16.38
CA VAL A 74 -11.19 5.12 -16.75
C VAL A 74 -11.47 3.63 -16.66
N VAL A 75 -12.28 3.24 -15.68
CA VAL A 75 -12.81 1.87 -15.59
C VAL A 75 -14.08 1.77 -16.45
N PRO A 76 -14.15 0.84 -17.40
CA PRO A 76 -15.35 0.58 -18.21
C PRO A 76 -16.59 0.24 -17.35
N ASN A 77 -17.77 0.67 -17.78
CA ASN A 77 -19.01 0.50 -17.00
C ASN A 77 -19.42 -0.96 -16.83
N ASN A 78 -19.18 -1.81 -17.83
CA ASN A 78 -19.37 -3.26 -17.75
C ASN A 78 -18.52 -3.94 -16.66
N LEU A 79 -17.39 -3.36 -16.26
CA LEU A 79 -16.59 -3.87 -15.14
C LEU A 79 -17.11 -3.39 -13.77
N LYS A 80 -18.00 -2.38 -13.75
CA LYS A 80 -18.63 -1.82 -12.53
C LYS A 80 -19.99 -2.44 -12.25
N THR A 81 -20.64 -3.01 -13.25
CA THR A 81 -21.92 -3.69 -13.10
C THR A 81 -21.75 -5.04 -12.41
N GLY A 82 -22.79 -5.49 -11.72
CA GLY A 82 -22.80 -6.76 -11.01
C GLY A 82 -24.21 -7.26 -10.76
N ILE A 83 -24.32 -8.57 -10.54
CA ILE A 83 -25.61 -9.23 -10.29
C ILE A 83 -25.96 -9.13 -8.81
N GLY A 84 -27.12 -8.57 -8.50
CA GLY A 84 -27.70 -8.60 -7.16
C GLY A 84 -28.24 -9.99 -6.84
N CYS A 85 -27.64 -10.66 -5.85
CA CYS A 85 -28.04 -11.98 -5.38
C CYS A 85 -28.47 -11.88 -3.90
N PRO A 86 -29.77 -12.02 -3.58
CA PRO A 86 -30.24 -12.08 -2.21
C PRO A 86 -29.88 -13.45 -1.60
N LEU A 87 -29.01 -13.47 -0.61
CA LEU A 87 -28.62 -14.69 0.10
C LEU A 87 -29.37 -14.81 1.42
N PHE A 88 -30.18 -15.85 1.58
CA PHE A 88 -30.95 -16.07 2.80
C PHE A 88 -30.05 -16.26 4.04
N LYS A 89 -30.39 -15.58 5.14
CA LYS A 89 -29.73 -15.72 6.45
C LYS A 89 -30.31 -16.96 7.15
N ASN A 90 -29.52 -18.00 7.32
CA ASN A 90 -29.90 -19.17 8.13
C ASN A 90 -30.25 -18.77 9.59
N GLY A 91 -31.08 -19.58 10.26
CA GLY A 91 -31.40 -19.42 11.69
C GLY A 91 -32.86 -19.02 11.99
N GLY A 92 -33.84 -19.73 11.41
CA GLY A 92 -35.27 -19.59 11.79
C GLY A 92 -35.95 -18.29 11.35
N LYS A 93 -35.34 -17.50 10.46
CA LYS A 93 -35.94 -16.26 9.96
C LYS A 93 -37.01 -16.53 8.91
N SER A 94 -38.04 -15.67 8.83
CA SER A 94 -39.08 -15.83 7.79
C SER A 94 -38.52 -15.56 6.41
N LYS A 95 -38.89 -16.39 5.42
CA LYS A 95 -38.55 -16.18 4.00
C LYS A 95 -39.33 -15.02 3.38
N GLU A 96 -40.39 -14.56 4.02
CA GLU A 96 -41.26 -13.48 3.54
C GLU A 96 -40.72 -12.10 3.92
N ASP A 97 -39.85 -12.03 4.93
CA ASP A 97 -39.23 -10.79 5.38
C ASP A 97 -37.97 -10.47 4.53
N PRO A 98 -37.94 -9.34 3.79
CA PRO A 98 -36.75 -8.90 3.06
C PRO A 98 -35.51 -8.74 3.94
N SER A 99 -35.68 -8.47 5.24
CA SER A 99 -34.58 -8.32 6.21
C SER A 99 -33.84 -9.65 6.48
N SER A 100 -34.47 -10.78 6.15
CA SER A 100 -33.92 -12.13 6.24
C SER A 100 -32.89 -12.45 5.16
N TYR A 101 -32.73 -11.59 4.15
CA TYR A 101 -31.74 -11.78 3.09
C TYR A 101 -30.54 -10.85 3.28
N ARG A 102 -29.36 -11.31 2.87
CA ARG A 102 -28.15 -10.50 2.70
C ARG A 102 -28.08 -10.12 1.23
N ARG A 103 -28.05 -8.83 0.94
CA ARG A 103 -27.83 -8.36 -0.43
C ARG A 103 -26.35 -8.55 -0.77
N ILE A 104 -26.06 -9.49 -1.66
CA ILE A 104 -24.72 -9.71 -2.20
C ILE A 104 -24.70 -9.23 -3.64
N THR A 105 -23.58 -8.66 -4.09
CA THR A 105 -23.38 -8.32 -5.50
C THR A 105 -22.24 -9.15 -6.05
N ILE A 106 -22.52 -9.94 -7.08
CA ILE A 106 -21.50 -10.65 -7.82
C ILE A 106 -20.96 -9.69 -8.88
N THR A 107 -19.77 -9.15 -8.64
CA THR A 107 -19.09 -8.23 -9.57
C THR A 107 -18.25 -9.00 -10.60
N SER A 108 -17.90 -8.32 -11.71
CA SER A 108 -16.98 -8.83 -12.75
C SER A 108 -15.72 -9.47 -12.17
N ALA A 109 -15.32 -10.61 -12.73
CA ALA A 109 -14.07 -11.27 -12.34
C ALA A 109 -12.84 -10.39 -12.66
N ILE A 110 -12.85 -9.72 -13.82
CA ILE A 110 -11.80 -8.77 -14.23
C ILE A 110 -11.80 -7.54 -13.30
N GLY A 111 -12.98 -6.97 -13.02
CA GLY A 111 -13.10 -5.84 -12.09
C GLY A 111 -12.59 -6.17 -10.67
N LYS A 112 -12.85 -7.39 -10.18
CA LYS A 112 -12.29 -7.89 -8.90
C LYS A 112 -10.76 -7.96 -8.94
N THR A 113 -10.19 -8.46 -10.04
CA THR A 113 -8.74 -8.55 -10.22
C THR A 113 -8.08 -7.16 -10.21
N ILE A 114 -8.63 -6.20 -10.95
CA ILE A 114 -8.16 -4.80 -10.96
C ILE A 114 -8.18 -4.21 -9.56
N LYS A 115 -9.32 -4.33 -8.86
CA LYS A 115 -9.47 -3.82 -7.49
C LYS A 115 -8.45 -4.45 -6.53
N LYS A 116 -8.22 -5.75 -6.65
CA LYS A 116 -7.27 -6.48 -5.79
C LYS A 116 -5.84 -6.06 -6.06
N LEU A 117 -5.44 -5.90 -7.33
CA LEU A 117 -4.11 -5.40 -7.73
C LEU A 117 -3.83 -4.01 -7.16
N HIS A 118 -4.77 -3.08 -7.38
CA HIS A 118 -4.64 -1.73 -6.86
C HIS A 118 -4.54 -1.72 -5.33
N LEU A 119 -5.36 -2.54 -4.65
CA LEU A 119 -5.33 -2.65 -3.20
C LEU A 119 -4.02 -3.30 -2.70
N SER A 120 -3.49 -4.33 -3.37
CA SER A 120 -2.25 -4.98 -2.94
C SER A 120 -1.06 -4.03 -2.99
N ARG A 121 -0.98 -3.18 -4.01
CA ARG A 121 0.07 -2.15 -4.13
C ARG A 121 0.04 -1.13 -3.00
N ASN A 122 -1.17 -0.73 -2.58
CA ASN A 122 -1.31 0.27 -1.51
C ASN A 122 -1.19 -0.31 -0.09
N LYS A 123 -1.38 -1.62 0.11
CA LYS A 123 -1.40 -2.26 1.43
C LYS A 123 -0.07 -2.17 2.17
N SER A 124 1.05 -2.46 1.50
CA SER A 124 2.39 -2.41 2.11
C SER A 124 2.71 -0.99 2.57
N SER A 125 2.49 -0.02 1.68
CA SER A 125 2.79 1.38 1.95
C SER A 125 1.89 1.95 3.07
N ILE A 126 0.62 1.57 3.17
CA ILE A 126 -0.25 1.97 4.30
C ILE A 126 0.21 1.32 5.61
N LYS A 127 0.55 0.02 5.60
CA LYS A 127 0.99 -0.70 6.81
C LYS A 127 2.26 -0.09 7.38
N ASN A 128 3.29 0.04 6.54
CA ASN A 128 4.60 0.59 6.90
C ASN A 128 4.47 1.97 7.56
N ARG A 129 3.59 2.82 7.01
CA ARG A 129 3.31 4.15 7.54
C ARG A 129 2.61 4.16 8.90
N GLN A 130 1.71 3.21 9.17
CA GLN A 130 1.02 3.12 10.45
C GLN A 130 1.90 2.57 11.58
N THR A 131 2.81 1.66 11.24
CA THR A 131 3.71 1.00 12.20
C THR A 131 5.04 1.72 12.37
N GLY A 132 5.37 2.69 11.51
CA GLY A 132 6.70 3.32 11.47
C GLY A 132 7.78 2.39 10.90
N GLN A 133 7.40 1.27 10.28
CA GLN A 133 8.33 0.32 9.68
C GLN A 133 8.74 0.79 8.29
N LEU A 134 10.02 0.65 7.96
CA LEU A 134 10.51 0.92 6.62
C LEU A 134 10.28 -0.30 5.71
N PRO A 135 10.33 -0.11 4.38
CA PRO A 135 10.32 -1.22 3.42
C PRO A 135 11.47 -2.19 3.67
N ILE A 136 11.30 -3.45 3.25
CA ILE A 136 12.30 -4.51 3.48
C ILE A 136 13.63 -4.19 2.78
N GLU A 137 13.54 -3.49 1.64
CA GLU A 137 14.64 -2.97 0.85
C GLU A 137 15.58 -2.12 1.71
N SER A 138 15.03 -1.29 2.61
CA SER A 138 15.86 -0.47 3.51
C SER A 138 16.77 -1.32 4.41
N GLU A 139 16.27 -2.46 4.90
CA GLU A 139 17.04 -3.38 5.76
C GLU A 139 18.06 -4.16 4.93
N ILE A 140 17.71 -4.57 3.72
CA ILE A 140 18.64 -5.21 2.78
C ILE A 140 19.79 -4.25 2.46
N HIS A 141 19.49 -3.00 2.12
CA HIS A 141 20.51 -2.02 1.74
C HIS A 141 21.45 -1.72 2.92
N LYS A 142 20.92 -1.57 4.14
CA LYS A 142 21.76 -1.44 5.37
C LYS A 142 22.72 -2.60 5.52
N LYS A 143 22.26 -3.84 5.26
CA LYS A 143 23.10 -5.05 5.35
C LYS A 143 24.14 -5.12 4.24
N MET A 144 23.78 -4.78 3.00
CA MET A 144 24.70 -4.71 1.87
C MET A 144 25.83 -3.71 2.13
N LEU A 145 25.49 -2.49 2.55
CA LEU A 145 26.47 -1.44 2.87
C LEU A 145 27.35 -1.81 4.08
N SER A 146 26.79 -2.51 5.06
CA SER A 146 27.57 -3.03 6.21
C SER A 146 28.54 -4.13 5.77
N LEU A 147 28.12 -5.02 4.87
CA LEU A 147 28.96 -6.08 4.31
C LEU A 147 30.10 -5.48 3.48
N TYR A 148 29.80 -4.49 2.64
CA TYR A 148 30.82 -3.81 1.84
C TYR A 148 31.92 -3.18 2.71
N ARG A 149 31.56 -2.48 3.79
CA ARG A 149 32.57 -1.95 4.74
C ARG A 149 33.43 -3.05 5.35
N ASN A 150 32.87 -4.23 5.66
CA ASN A 150 33.66 -5.34 6.18
C ASN A 150 34.63 -5.91 5.13
N ILE A 151 34.24 -5.94 3.85
CA ILE A 151 35.12 -6.31 2.75
C ILE A 151 36.26 -5.29 2.63
N ALA A 152 35.95 -3.99 2.70
CA ALA A 152 36.95 -2.94 2.67
C ALA A 152 37.93 -3.03 3.85
N ASP A 153 37.46 -3.31 5.07
CA ASP A 153 38.30 -3.45 6.27
C ASP A 153 39.24 -4.66 6.23
N ASN A 154 38.91 -5.69 5.43
CA ASN A 154 39.66 -6.94 5.37
C ASN A 154 40.82 -6.85 4.36
N HIS A 155 41.91 -6.20 4.78
CA HIS A 155 43.11 -6.02 3.97
C HIS A 155 43.72 -7.37 3.52
N GLY A 156 44.03 -7.46 2.22
CA GLY A 156 44.63 -8.66 1.61
C GLY A 156 43.63 -9.79 1.29
N SER A 157 42.34 -9.60 1.54
CA SER A 157 41.31 -10.56 1.14
C SER A 157 41.07 -10.56 -0.37
N VAL A 158 40.66 -11.72 -0.90
CA VAL A 158 40.31 -11.87 -2.32
C VAL A 158 39.10 -11.00 -2.65
N GLU A 159 38.14 -10.91 -1.73
CA GLU A 159 36.93 -10.10 -1.84
C GLU A 159 37.26 -8.62 -2.02
N ARG A 160 38.26 -8.10 -1.29
CA ARG A 160 38.71 -6.72 -1.44
C ARG A 160 39.38 -6.48 -2.80
N SER A 161 40.24 -7.40 -3.24
CA SER A 161 40.87 -7.30 -4.56
C SER A 161 39.85 -7.36 -5.71
N ILE A 162 38.80 -8.19 -5.56
CA ILE A 162 37.67 -8.22 -6.50
C ILE A 162 36.91 -6.90 -6.46
N ALA A 163 36.66 -6.32 -5.29
CA ALA A 163 35.99 -5.03 -5.15
C ALA A 163 36.73 -3.93 -5.94
N GLU A 164 38.04 -3.79 -5.70
CA GLU A 164 38.92 -2.84 -6.38
C GLU A 164 38.88 -3.04 -7.91
N SER A 165 39.01 -4.29 -8.36
CA SER A 165 39.00 -4.61 -9.78
C SER A 165 37.65 -4.33 -10.45
N GLN A 166 36.55 -4.72 -9.81
CA GLN A 166 35.22 -4.55 -10.40
C GLN A 166 34.79 -3.09 -10.43
N LEU A 167 35.11 -2.30 -9.40
CA LEU A 167 34.81 -0.86 -9.37
C LEU A 167 35.63 -0.08 -10.41
N ALA A 168 36.84 -0.53 -10.74
CA ALA A 168 37.67 0.10 -11.76
C ALA A 168 37.27 -0.26 -13.20
N LEU A 169 36.79 -1.49 -13.43
CA LEU A 169 36.62 -2.04 -14.78
C LEU A 169 35.16 -2.12 -15.25
N LYS A 170 34.20 -2.26 -14.34
CA LYS A 170 32.81 -2.47 -14.72
C LYS A 170 32.08 -1.15 -14.93
N THR A 171 31.25 -1.12 -15.98
CA THR A 171 30.34 -0.02 -16.27
C THR A 171 29.04 -0.18 -15.49
N ARG A 172 28.24 0.89 -15.44
CA ARG A 172 26.94 0.94 -14.73
C ARG A 172 25.93 -0.09 -15.25
N ASP A 173 26.05 -0.54 -16.50
CA ASP A 173 25.15 -1.54 -17.07
C ASP A 173 25.42 -2.98 -16.57
N SER A 174 26.47 -3.18 -15.76
CA SER A 174 26.83 -4.48 -15.23
C SER A 174 25.95 -4.89 -14.05
N GLU A 175 25.48 -6.15 -14.03
CA GLU A 175 24.79 -6.76 -12.87
C GLU A 175 25.71 -7.05 -11.66
N SER A 176 26.87 -6.39 -11.59
CA SER A 176 27.85 -6.63 -10.52
C SER A 176 27.29 -6.15 -9.17
N TRP A 177 27.51 -6.95 -8.13
CA TRP A 177 27.17 -6.56 -6.76
C TRP A 177 27.89 -5.27 -6.33
N PHE A 178 29.12 -5.02 -6.76
CA PHE A 178 29.86 -3.81 -6.40
C PHE A 178 29.36 -2.57 -7.15
N ILE A 179 28.84 -2.74 -8.38
CA ILE A 179 28.12 -1.68 -9.09
C ILE A 179 26.79 -1.36 -8.39
N GLN A 180 26.08 -2.37 -7.88
CA GLN A 180 24.91 -2.12 -7.03
C GLN A 180 25.29 -1.35 -5.76
N ILE A 181 26.44 -1.64 -5.13
CA ILE A 181 26.92 -0.84 -3.99
C ILE A 181 27.19 0.62 -4.39
N LEU A 182 27.81 0.85 -5.55
CA LEU A 182 28.01 2.21 -6.09
C LEU A 182 26.67 2.95 -6.25
N GLU A 183 25.67 2.32 -6.87
CA GLU A 183 24.33 2.88 -7.01
C GLU A 183 23.68 3.16 -5.65
N LEU A 184 23.86 2.28 -4.66
CA LEU A 184 23.34 2.49 -3.32
C LEU A 184 24.03 3.65 -2.60
N THR A 185 25.35 3.80 -2.74
CA THR A 185 26.06 4.94 -2.16
C THR A 185 25.60 6.26 -2.78
N GLU A 186 25.38 6.31 -4.09
CA GLU A 186 24.81 7.49 -4.76
C GLU A 186 23.37 7.76 -4.34
N LEU A 187 22.54 6.71 -4.24
CA LEU A 187 21.12 6.81 -3.85
C LEU A 187 20.95 7.44 -2.46
N TYR A 188 21.86 7.14 -1.54
CA TYR A 188 21.81 7.57 -0.15
C TYR A 188 22.76 8.72 0.18
N ASP A 189 23.42 9.31 -0.82
CA ASP A 189 24.40 10.39 -0.63
C ASP A 189 25.50 10.01 0.38
N LEU A 190 26.05 8.80 0.22
CA LEU A 190 27.13 8.23 1.03
C LEU A 190 28.47 8.33 0.27
N PRO A 191 29.61 8.29 0.98
CA PRO A 191 30.92 8.20 0.35
C PRO A 191 30.98 7.08 -0.69
N SER A 192 31.66 7.34 -1.80
CA SER A 192 31.74 6.38 -2.89
C SER A 192 32.44 5.09 -2.42
N PRO A 193 32.19 3.96 -3.08
CA PRO A 193 32.80 2.70 -2.69
C PRO A 193 34.33 2.75 -2.77
N ILE A 194 34.88 3.53 -3.69
CA ILE A 194 36.32 3.74 -3.87
C ILE A 194 36.89 4.54 -2.69
N GLU A 195 36.24 5.64 -2.28
CA GLU A 195 36.65 6.42 -1.10
C GLU A 195 36.62 5.58 0.18
N ILE A 196 35.66 4.66 0.31
CA ILE A 196 35.56 3.72 1.44
C ILE A 196 36.71 2.71 1.42
N LEU A 197 37.18 2.28 0.25
CA LEU A 197 38.33 1.39 0.12
C LEU A 197 39.63 2.09 0.50
N ASP A 198 39.79 3.35 0.11
CA ASP A 198 40.96 4.18 0.39
C ASP A 198 41.04 4.55 1.87
N LEU A 199 39.91 4.92 2.47
CA LEU A 199 39.81 5.28 3.89
C LEU A 199 38.62 4.57 4.53
N VAL A 200 38.89 3.42 5.13
CA VAL A 200 37.84 2.60 5.76
C VAL A 200 37.27 3.31 6.99
N PRO A 201 35.97 3.66 7.01
CA PRO A 201 35.38 4.30 8.16
C PRO A 201 35.26 3.33 9.34
N GLU A 202 35.36 3.88 10.57
CA GLU A 202 35.14 3.09 11.77
C GLU A 202 33.73 2.48 11.77
N LYS A 203 33.64 1.21 12.20
CA LYS A 203 32.40 0.42 12.17
C LYS A 203 31.20 1.12 12.82
N HIS A 204 31.41 1.80 13.96
CA HIS A 204 30.33 2.49 14.66
C HIS A 204 29.85 3.74 13.90
N ILE A 205 30.79 4.55 13.41
CA ILE A 205 30.52 5.76 12.62
C ILE A 205 29.80 5.38 11.32
N TRP A 206 30.31 4.37 10.59
CA TRP A 206 29.70 3.86 9.37
C TRP A 206 28.27 3.37 9.61
N LYS A 207 28.06 2.57 10.65
CA LYS A 207 26.71 2.09 11.00
C LYS A 207 25.75 3.26 11.24
N LYS A 208 26.18 4.29 11.99
CA LYS A 208 25.36 5.46 12.27
C LYS A 208 25.04 6.23 10.98
N LEU A 209 26.05 6.49 10.14
CA LEU A 209 25.92 7.18 8.86
C LEU A 209 24.92 6.47 7.93
N VAL A 210 25.13 5.17 7.69
CA VAL A 210 24.26 4.35 6.84
C VAL A 210 22.83 4.31 7.38
N TYR A 211 22.65 4.11 8.69
CA TYR A 211 21.31 4.03 9.26
C TYR A 211 20.56 5.35 9.12
N ASN A 212 21.22 6.48 9.37
CA ASN A 212 20.60 7.80 9.20
C ASN A 212 20.24 8.06 7.74
N ALA A 213 21.19 7.92 6.82
CA ALA A 213 20.98 8.18 5.40
C ALA A 213 19.85 7.31 4.80
N VAL A 214 19.87 6.00 5.08
CA VAL A 214 18.83 5.08 4.61
C VAL A 214 17.48 5.43 5.24
N ASN A 215 17.43 5.66 6.56
CA ASN A 215 16.17 5.97 7.22
C ASN A 215 15.58 7.30 6.72
N ASP A 216 16.39 8.32 6.53
CA ASP A 216 15.96 9.65 6.07
C ASP A 216 15.47 9.61 4.61
N TYR A 217 16.20 8.91 3.73
CA TYR A 217 15.76 8.69 2.35
C TYR A 217 14.38 8.02 2.30
N TRP A 218 14.21 6.90 2.99
CA TRP A 218 12.93 6.17 2.96
C TRP A 218 11.83 6.92 3.69
N LYS A 219 12.14 7.66 4.76
CA LYS A 219 11.19 8.56 5.43
C LYS A 219 10.65 9.59 4.45
N ASN A 220 11.55 10.30 3.75
CA ASN A 220 11.18 11.34 2.79
C ASN A 220 10.41 10.76 1.60
N SER A 221 10.87 9.62 1.05
CA SER A 221 10.20 8.92 -0.03
C SER A 221 8.78 8.48 0.36
N LEU A 222 8.60 7.91 1.55
CA LEU A 222 7.29 7.49 2.05
C LEU A 222 6.35 8.67 2.28
N ILE A 223 6.85 9.83 2.70
CA ILE A 223 6.09 11.08 2.87
C ILE A 223 5.69 11.63 1.50
N LEU A 224 6.61 11.68 0.54
CA LEU A 224 6.35 12.17 -0.81
C LEU A 224 5.30 11.32 -1.53
N GLU A 225 5.48 9.99 -1.53
CA GLU A 225 4.50 9.03 -2.09
C GLU A 225 3.14 9.13 -1.38
N ALA A 226 3.10 9.67 -0.16
CA ALA A 226 1.85 9.82 0.55
C ALA A 226 1.11 11.11 0.19
N ARG A 227 1.83 12.19 -0.07
CA ARG A 227 1.26 13.47 -0.54
C ARG A 227 0.59 13.33 -1.90
N THR A 228 1.07 12.44 -2.77
CA THR A 228 0.45 12.16 -4.08
C THR A 228 -0.87 11.40 -3.96
N LYS A 229 -1.16 10.76 -2.80
CA LYS A 229 -2.38 9.95 -2.63
C LYS A 229 -3.49 10.73 -1.98
N VAL A 230 -4.55 10.99 -2.75
CA VAL A 230 -5.78 11.67 -2.28
C VAL A 230 -6.37 10.99 -1.03
N THR A 231 -6.32 9.66 -0.95
CA THR A 231 -6.84 8.89 0.19
C THR A 231 -6.05 9.08 1.49
N MET A 232 -4.89 9.72 1.45
CA MET A 232 -4.01 9.92 2.61
C MET A 232 -3.80 11.39 2.99
N LYS A 233 -4.58 12.32 2.39
CA LYS A 233 -4.54 13.75 2.73
C LYS A 233 -4.82 14.05 4.21
N LEU A 234 -5.58 13.17 4.89
CA LEU A 234 -5.90 13.30 6.32
C LEU A 234 -4.78 12.82 7.25
N PHE A 235 -3.77 12.12 6.73
CA PHE A 235 -2.67 11.62 7.53
C PHE A 235 -1.66 12.75 7.77
N ASN A 236 -1.44 13.15 9.02
CA ASN A 236 -0.42 14.15 9.33
C ASN A 236 0.98 13.53 9.26
N PHE A 237 1.70 13.83 8.17
CA PHE A 237 3.04 13.31 7.90
C PHE A 237 4.14 13.97 8.74
N GLU A 238 3.89 15.14 9.34
CA GLU A 238 4.89 15.83 10.18
C GLU A 238 5.30 15.00 11.40
N ASN A 239 4.39 14.15 11.88
CA ASN A 239 4.60 13.28 13.03
C ASN A 239 5.08 11.86 12.66
N PHE A 240 5.37 11.58 11.38
CA PHE A 240 5.88 10.28 10.97
C PHE A 240 7.34 10.14 11.41
N ASN A 241 7.62 9.13 12.25
CA ASN A 241 8.96 8.82 12.70
C ASN A 241 9.25 7.33 12.53
N VAL A 242 10.43 7.02 12.00
CA VAL A 242 10.88 5.64 11.79
C VAL A 242 10.99 4.93 13.14
N GLY A 243 10.44 3.71 13.23
CA GLY A 243 10.40 2.91 14.44
C GLY A 243 9.35 3.33 15.47
N VAL A 244 8.62 4.42 15.23
CA VAL A 244 7.57 4.91 16.14
C VAL A 244 6.20 4.63 15.55
N VAL A 245 5.38 3.91 16.29
CA VAL A 245 3.99 3.64 15.90
C VAL A 245 3.18 4.93 15.96
N HIS A 246 2.30 5.14 14.97
CA HIS A 246 1.45 6.32 14.89
C HIS A 246 0.61 6.54 16.17
N ASN A 247 0.38 7.80 16.55
CA ASN A 247 -0.29 8.17 17.81
C ASN A 247 -1.70 7.57 17.98
N ILE A 248 -2.40 7.26 16.88
CA ILE A 248 -3.67 6.52 16.91
C ILE A 248 -3.56 5.24 17.74
N TRP A 249 -2.46 4.52 17.60
CA TRP A 249 -2.24 3.23 18.25
C TRP A 249 -1.63 3.38 19.64
N LYS A 250 -0.99 4.51 19.96
CA LYS A 250 -0.49 4.79 21.32
C LYS A 250 -1.63 4.95 22.33
N SER A 251 -2.77 5.48 21.88
CA SER A 251 -3.96 5.68 22.72
C SER A 251 -4.83 4.42 22.92
N SER A 252 -4.54 3.31 22.23
CA SER A 252 -5.27 2.06 22.41
C SER A 252 -4.69 1.28 23.59
N GLY A 253 -5.32 1.43 24.77
CA GLY A 253 -5.15 0.48 25.86
C GLY A 253 -5.67 -0.92 25.50
N SER A 254 -5.62 -1.87 26.45
CA SER A 254 -6.11 -3.24 26.27
C SER A 254 -7.64 -3.36 26.15
N GLU A 255 -8.37 -2.27 26.39
CA GLU A 255 -9.82 -2.23 26.34
C GLU A 255 -10.36 -2.37 24.90
N LEU A 256 -11.32 -3.27 24.70
CA LEU A 256 -11.93 -3.56 23.40
C LEU A 256 -12.50 -2.32 22.70
N LEU A 257 -13.07 -1.37 23.46
CA LEU A 257 -13.62 -0.13 22.92
C LEU A 257 -12.53 0.77 22.33
N SER A 258 -11.42 0.90 23.06
CA SER A 258 -10.26 1.70 22.66
C SER A 258 -9.58 1.12 21.42
N VAL A 259 -9.46 -0.21 21.32
CA VAL A 259 -8.98 -0.90 20.11
C VAL A 259 -9.93 -0.68 18.92
N LYS A 260 -11.24 -0.78 19.12
CA LYS A 260 -12.24 -0.51 18.07
C LYS A 260 -12.16 0.93 17.57
N ARG A 261 -11.99 1.90 18.47
CA ARG A 261 -11.81 3.32 18.12
C ARG A 261 -10.54 3.54 17.31
N ALA A 262 -9.41 2.97 17.72
CA ALA A 262 -8.16 3.05 16.96
C ALA A 262 -8.31 2.45 15.55
N GLY A 263 -9.00 1.31 15.42
CA GLY A 263 -9.31 0.69 14.13
C GLY A 263 -10.20 1.56 13.23
N VAL A 264 -11.15 2.30 13.79
CA VAL A 264 -11.96 3.27 13.04
C VAL A 264 -11.10 4.46 12.60
N LYS A 265 -10.30 5.05 13.50
CA LYS A 265 -9.37 6.15 13.18
C LYS A 265 -8.39 5.77 12.05
N SER A 266 -7.80 4.58 12.12
CA SER A 266 -6.90 4.06 11.08
C SER A 266 -7.58 3.95 9.71
N LYS A 267 -8.85 3.50 9.66
CA LYS A 267 -9.62 3.42 8.41
C LYS A 267 -9.95 4.80 7.85
N ILE A 268 -10.25 5.76 8.70
CA ILE A 268 -10.51 7.15 8.28
C ILE A 268 -9.25 7.74 7.66
N LEU A 269 -8.10 7.65 8.34
CA LEU A 269 -6.84 8.21 7.81
C LEU A 269 -6.35 7.54 6.52
N SER A 270 -6.71 6.27 6.31
CA SER A 270 -6.36 5.54 5.09
C SER A 270 -7.38 5.68 3.96
N GLY A 271 -8.46 6.44 4.17
CA GLY A 271 -9.55 6.57 3.21
C GLY A 271 -10.34 5.27 2.97
N THR A 272 -10.23 4.29 3.85
CA THR A 272 -10.90 2.98 3.75
C THR A 272 -12.13 2.85 4.65
N TYR A 273 -12.49 3.94 5.33
CA TYR A 273 -13.67 3.99 6.18
C TYR A 273 -14.95 3.97 5.34
N THR A 274 -15.85 3.03 5.64
CA THR A 274 -17.20 2.96 5.06
C THR A 274 -18.20 3.34 6.14
N ILE A 275 -19.15 4.23 5.87
CA ILE A 275 -20.14 4.70 6.86
C ILE A 275 -21.04 3.53 7.32
N GLN A 276 -21.54 3.54 8.56
CA GLN A 276 -22.39 2.46 9.10
C GLN A 276 -23.62 2.22 8.23
N ALA A 277 -24.28 3.28 7.74
CA ALA A 277 -25.39 3.21 6.81
C ALA A 277 -25.06 2.36 5.57
N ASP A 278 -23.90 2.61 4.95
CA ASP A 278 -23.46 1.85 3.79
C ASP A 278 -23.10 0.41 4.13
N ARG A 279 -22.48 0.15 5.28
CA ARG A 279 -22.22 -1.23 5.73
C ARG A 279 -23.53 -1.99 5.99
N ALA A 280 -24.52 -1.34 6.59
CA ALA A 280 -25.78 -1.98 6.91
C ALA A 280 -26.61 -2.31 5.67
N LYS A 281 -26.46 -1.58 4.56
CA LYS A 281 -27.04 -1.99 3.27
C LYS A 281 -26.66 -3.43 2.86
N PHE A 282 -25.50 -3.92 3.30
CA PHE A 282 -25.02 -5.28 3.01
C PHE A 282 -25.35 -6.29 4.12
N ASN A 283 -25.37 -5.84 5.37
CA ASN A 283 -25.44 -6.74 6.54
C ASN A 283 -26.86 -6.87 7.11
N GLY A 284 -27.69 -5.84 6.89
CA GLY A 284 -29.00 -5.66 7.51
C GLY A 284 -28.95 -5.41 9.02
N ASN A 285 -27.83 -4.89 9.52
CA ASN A 285 -27.69 -4.55 10.94
C ASN A 285 -28.32 -3.19 11.22
N ARG A 286 -28.85 -2.99 12.44
CA ARG A 286 -29.28 -1.66 12.89
C ARG A 286 -28.09 -0.71 12.90
N THR A 287 -28.28 0.49 12.38
CA THR A 287 -27.25 1.54 12.30
C THR A 287 -27.52 2.66 13.27
N SER A 288 -26.46 3.26 13.79
CA SER A 288 -26.52 4.57 14.39
C SER A 288 -26.22 5.63 13.33
N SER A 289 -26.95 6.75 13.34
CA SER A 289 -26.58 7.95 12.58
C SER A 289 -25.42 8.72 13.24
N LEU A 290 -24.99 8.30 14.43
CA LEU A 290 -23.96 8.95 15.22
C LEU A 290 -22.58 8.31 15.02
N CYS A 291 -21.57 9.16 15.18
CA CYS A 291 -20.16 8.85 15.21
C CYS A 291 -19.82 7.64 16.10
N PRO A 292 -19.13 6.61 15.60
CA PRO A 292 -18.67 5.50 16.44
C PRO A 292 -17.49 5.87 17.36
N LEU A 293 -16.88 7.05 17.18
CA LEU A 293 -15.77 7.53 18.00
C LEU A 293 -16.27 8.37 19.19
N CYS A 294 -17.10 9.39 18.93
CA CYS A 294 -17.58 10.34 19.94
C CYS A 294 -19.04 10.14 20.37
N PHE A 295 -19.85 9.40 19.60
CA PHE A 295 -21.29 9.19 19.83
C PHE A 295 -22.13 10.47 19.94
N LYS A 296 -21.61 11.62 19.49
CA LYS A 296 -22.28 12.94 19.59
C LYS A 296 -22.60 13.55 18.23
N HIS A 297 -21.66 13.47 17.28
CA HIS A 297 -21.79 14.07 15.95
C HIS A 297 -22.38 13.08 14.94
N PRO A 298 -23.02 13.56 13.85
CA PRO A 298 -23.48 12.70 12.77
C PRO A 298 -22.30 11.98 12.10
N GLU A 299 -22.51 10.74 11.66
CA GLU A 299 -21.53 9.96 10.89
C GLU A 299 -21.55 10.36 9.42
N ASP A 300 -20.67 11.29 9.06
CA ASP A 300 -20.48 11.80 7.70
C ASP A 300 -19.03 11.68 7.22
N LEU A 301 -18.76 12.12 5.98
CA LEU A 301 -17.42 12.11 5.36
C LEU A 301 -16.47 13.15 5.97
N ILE A 302 -17.00 14.11 6.74
CA ILE A 302 -16.26 15.21 7.35
C ILE A 302 -15.94 14.91 8.83
N MET A 303 -16.40 13.75 9.32
CA MET A 303 -16.21 13.26 10.67
C MET A 303 -14.78 13.34 11.22
N ALA A 304 -13.77 13.24 10.35
CA ALA A 304 -12.37 13.40 10.73
C ALA A 304 -12.09 14.78 11.36
N LEU A 305 -12.78 15.84 10.92
CA LEU A 305 -12.60 17.21 11.42
C LEU A 305 -13.11 17.39 12.85
N TYR A 306 -14.19 16.69 13.23
CA TYR A 306 -14.77 16.82 14.57
C TYR A 306 -13.97 16.12 15.67
N ILE A 307 -13.01 15.27 15.31
CA ILE A 307 -12.47 14.25 16.22
C ILE A 307 -11.08 14.57 16.78
N LYS A 308 -10.42 15.65 16.32
CA LYS A 308 -9.00 15.95 16.65
C LYS A 308 -8.16 14.67 16.55
N MET A 309 -8.08 14.13 15.33
CA MET A 309 -7.37 12.88 15.03
C MET A 309 -5.87 12.95 15.30
#